data_AF-A0A1I5QNS8-F1
#
_entry.id   AF-A0A1I5QNS8-F1
#
_cell.length_a   1.000
_cell.length_b   1.000
_cell.length_c   1.000
_cell.angle_alpha   90.00
_cell.angle_beta   90.00
_cell.angle_gamma   90.00
#
_symmetry.space_group_name_H-M   'P 1'
#
loop_
_entity.id
_entity.type
_entity.pdbx_description
1 polymer ?
#
loop_
_entity_poly.entity_id
_entity_poly.type
_entity_poly.pdbx_seq_one_letter_code
_entity_poly.pdbx_strand_id
1 'polypeptide(L)'
;MSRADQLVSSDPADWPVAPGWQPLVDGFFGGAVGQKLQAFLRERLDAGTVIFPPQPLRALELTPPEDVRVVILGQDPYHGRGQAEGLAFSVAPGVALPPSLRNIFKELQRDLGTPPPPFPNPGGSLVKWATHGVLLLNTCLTVEEAQPASHSGRGWEVLTDAVIRHVSDGAKPVVFMLWGSHAQSKRALIDVGRHKVLMSNHPSPLSALRPPVPFIGCGHFGEARAWREEHQKGA
;
A
#
# COMPACT_ATOMS: atom_id res chain seq x y z
N MET A 1 2.27 -25.29 -7.61
CA MET A 1 3.50 -24.50 -7.84
C MET A 1 3.73 -23.65 -6.60
N SER A 2 4.90 -23.74 -5.98
CA SER A 2 5.27 -22.85 -4.88
C SER A 2 5.26 -21.42 -5.44
N ARG A 3 4.42 -20.53 -4.90
CA ARG A 3 4.54 -19.10 -5.23
C ARG A 3 5.93 -18.65 -4.78
N ALA A 4 6.65 -17.92 -5.64
CA ALA A 4 7.91 -17.31 -5.26
C ALA A 4 7.68 -16.44 -4.00
N ASP A 5 8.59 -16.54 -3.04
CA ASP A 5 8.58 -15.78 -1.79
C ASP A 5 9.42 -14.49 -1.87
N GLN A 6 10.12 -14.30 -3.00
CA GLN A 6 10.99 -13.16 -3.31
C GLN A 6 10.85 -12.75 -4.78
N LEU A 7 11.33 -11.54 -5.11
CA LEU A 7 11.41 -11.03 -6.47
C LEU A 7 12.38 -11.88 -7.30
N VAL A 8 11.95 -12.29 -8.49
CA VAL A 8 12.75 -13.16 -9.39
C VAL A 8 13.09 -12.51 -10.73
N SER A 9 12.47 -11.37 -11.04
CA SER A 9 12.67 -10.63 -12.28
C SER A 9 12.66 -9.14 -11.99
N SER A 10 13.39 -8.38 -12.81
CA SER A 10 13.36 -6.90 -12.85
C SER A 10 12.56 -6.37 -14.04
N ASP A 11 11.99 -7.25 -14.86
CA ASP A 11 11.16 -6.90 -16.02
C ASP A 11 9.73 -6.57 -15.55
N PRO A 12 9.22 -5.34 -15.80
CA PRO A 12 7.86 -4.99 -15.45
C PRO A 12 6.78 -5.84 -16.13
N ALA A 13 7.09 -6.48 -17.27
CA ALA A 13 6.16 -7.38 -17.94
C ALA A 13 5.77 -8.59 -17.05
N ASP A 14 6.61 -8.93 -16.07
CA ASP A 14 6.34 -9.98 -15.08
C ASP A 14 5.49 -9.50 -13.89
N TRP A 15 5.12 -8.22 -13.86
CA TRP A 15 4.33 -7.60 -12.79
C TRP A 15 3.01 -7.05 -13.34
N PRO A 16 2.00 -7.90 -13.58
CA PRO A 16 0.75 -7.47 -14.18
C PRO A 16 0.05 -6.41 -13.31
N VAL A 17 -0.65 -5.50 -13.97
CA VAL A 17 -1.51 -4.50 -13.34
C VAL A 17 -2.89 -4.52 -13.99
N ALA A 18 -3.92 -3.99 -13.32
CA ALA A 18 -5.22 -3.84 -13.96
C ALA A 18 -5.11 -2.93 -15.21
N PRO A 19 -5.88 -3.17 -16.28
CA PRO A 19 -5.72 -2.46 -17.56
C PRO A 19 -5.70 -0.93 -17.45
N GLY A 20 -6.49 -0.35 -16.54
CA GLY A 20 -6.53 1.10 -16.32
C GLY A 20 -5.22 1.69 -15.80
N TRP A 21 -4.36 0.90 -15.17
CA TRP A 21 -3.03 1.33 -14.70
C TRP A 21 -1.94 1.19 -15.76
N GLN A 22 -2.15 0.35 -16.78
CA GLN A 22 -1.10 0.00 -17.75
C GLN A 22 -0.44 1.22 -18.39
N PRO A 23 -1.18 2.24 -18.89
CA PRO A 23 -0.55 3.40 -19.53
C PRO A 23 0.36 4.19 -18.59
N LEU A 24 -0.01 4.30 -17.31
CA LEU A 24 0.77 4.99 -16.29
C LEU A 24 2.05 4.21 -15.97
N VAL A 25 1.94 2.89 -15.82
CA VAL A 25 3.06 1.99 -15.52
C VAL A 25 4.04 1.94 -16.69
N ASP A 26 3.54 1.80 -17.92
CA ASP A 26 4.35 1.82 -19.14
C ASP A 26 5.06 3.16 -19.30
N GLY A 27 4.36 4.27 -19.06
CA GLY A 27 4.95 5.61 -19.10
C GLY A 27 6.10 5.78 -18.11
N PHE A 28 5.95 5.25 -16.89
CA PHE A 28 7.01 5.29 -15.88
C PHE A 28 8.23 4.45 -16.29
N PHE A 29 8.02 3.20 -16.70
CA PHE A 29 9.10 2.28 -17.07
C PHE A 29 9.75 2.60 -18.43
N GLY A 30 9.04 3.28 -19.33
CA GLY A 30 9.60 3.87 -20.54
C GLY A 30 10.45 5.13 -20.27
N GLY A 31 10.26 5.77 -19.11
CA GLY A 31 11.01 6.96 -18.71
C GLY A 31 12.36 6.66 -18.05
N ALA A 32 13.22 7.69 -18.00
CA ALA A 32 14.59 7.55 -17.48
C ALA A 32 14.67 7.09 -16.00
N VAL A 33 13.71 7.48 -15.16
CA VAL A 33 13.68 7.06 -13.74
C VAL A 33 13.31 5.58 -13.63
N GLY A 34 12.29 5.12 -14.36
CA GLY A 34 11.89 3.72 -14.35
C GLY A 34 12.97 2.80 -14.91
N GLN A 35 13.66 3.21 -15.99
CA GLN A 35 14.80 2.44 -16.54
C GLN A 35 15.97 2.34 -15.55
N LYS A 36 16.31 3.44 -14.84
CA LYS A 36 17.33 3.41 -13.79
C LYS A 36 16.95 2.48 -12.64
N LEU A 37 15.68 2.50 -12.24
CA LEU A 37 15.16 1.62 -11.20
C LEU A 37 15.23 0.14 -11.63
N GLN A 38 14.84 -0.20 -12.87
CA GLN A 38 14.96 -1.56 -13.38
C GLN A 38 16.42 -2.03 -13.40
N ALA A 39 17.34 -1.20 -13.89
CA ALA A 39 18.76 -1.51 -13.92
C ALA A 39 19.32 -1.75 -12.50
N PHE A 40 18.93 -0.90 -11.55
CA PHE A 40 19.26 -1.09 -10.14
C PHE A 40 18.74 -2.43 -9.61
N LEU A 41 17.45 -2.75 -9.79
CA LEU A 41 16.89 -4.03 -9.33
C LEU A 41 17.58 -5.23 -9.97
N ARG A 42 17.93 -5.14 -11.27
CA ARG A 42 18.68 -6.18 -11.98
C ARG A 42 20.05 -6.39 -11.36
N GLU A 43 20.81 -5.32 -11.12
CA GLU A 43 22.11 -5.39 -10.47
C GLU A 43 22.02 -6.06 -9.09
N ARG A 44 20.99 -5.73 -8.30
CA ARG A 44 20.76 -6.35 -6.98
C ARG A 44 20.48 -7.85 -7.12
N LEU A 45 19.62 -8.24 -8.05
CA LEU A 45 19.28 -9.64 -8.31
C LEU A 45 20.48 -10.43 -8.83
N ASP A 46 21.26 -9.88 -9.77
CA ASP A 46 22.47 -10.50 -10.32
C ASP A 46 23.56 -10.68 -9.24
N ALA A 47 23.60 -9.77 -8.25
CA ALA A 47 24.46 -9.89 -7.08
C ALA A 47 23.95 -10.91 -6.03
N GLY A 48 22.84 -11.60 -6.29
CA GLY A 48 22.24 -12.58 -5.38
C GLY A 48 21.49 -11.96 -4.20
N THR A 49 21.15 -10.66 -4.28
CA THR A 49 20.39 -9.97 -3.22
C THR A 49 18.97 -10.47 -3.20
N VAL A 50 18.46 -10.77 -2.00
CA VAL A 50 17.08 -11.18 -1.79
C VAL A 50 16.22 -9.94 -1.64
N ILE A 51 15.23 -9.80 -2.52
CA ILE A 51 14.34 -8.63 -2.61
C ILE A 51 12.90 -9.08 -2.43
N PHE A 52 12.13 -8.35 -1.62
CA PHE A 52 10.69 -8.55 -1.44
C PHE A 52 9.91 -7.35 -1.98
N PRO A 53 8.63 -7.54 -2.35
CA PRO A 53 7.88 -8.79 -2.47
C PRO A 53 8.13 -9.47 -3.83
N PRO A 54 7.62 -10.70 -4.05
CA PRO A 54 7.66 -11.36 -5.37
C PRO A 54 6.92 -10.58 -6.48
N GLN A 55 5.90 -9.80 -6.12
CA GLN A 55 5.09 -8.99 -7.05
C GLN A 55 5.02 -7.54 -6.55
N PRO A 56 5.92 -6.64 -7.00
CA PRO A 56 5.98 -5.26 -6.54
C PRO A 56 4.72 -4.45 -6.86
N LEU A 57 4.05 -4.74 -7.99
CA LEU A 57 2.87 -4.00 -8.47
C LEU A 57 1.53 -4.62 -8.08
N ARG A 58 1.51 -5.63 -7.19
CA ARG A 58 0.29 -6.39 -6.87
C ARG A 58 -0.88 -5.53 -6.37
N ALA A 59 -0.60 -4.40 -5.71
CA ALA A 59 -1.64 -3.43 -5.32
C ALA A 59 -2.43 -2.90 -6.52
N LEU A 60 -1.74 -2.63 -7.64
CA LEU A 60 -2.31 -2.15 -8.89
C LEU A 60 -2.96 -3.28 -9.70
N GLU A 61 -2.50 -4.53 -9.54
CA GLU A 61 -3.17 -5.71 -10.10
C GLU A 61 -4.56 -5.91 -9.46
N LEU A 62 -4.63 -5.85 -8.14
CA LEU A 62 -5.83 -6.21 -7.37
C LEU A 62 -6.84 -5.07 -7.23
N THR A 63 -6.44 -3.83 -7.49
CA THR A 63 -7.28 -2.64 -7.30
C THR A 63 -7.28 -1.80 -8.58
N PRO A 64 -8.17 -2.06 -9.54
CA PRO A 64 -8.32 -1.22 -10.74
C PRO A 64 -8.58 0.24 -10.38
N PRO A 65 -8.06 1.23 -11.15
CA PRO A 65 -8.21 2.65 -10.82
C PRO A 65 -9.68 3.08 -10.68
N GLU A 66 -10.56 2.53 -11.52
CA GLU A 66 -12.00 2.78 -11.52
C GLU A 66 -12.73 2.28 -10.27
N ASP A 67 -12.14 1.31 -9.56
CA ASP A 67 -12.72 0.68 -8.37
C ASP A 67 -12.16 1.25 -7.07
N VAL A 68 -11.14 2.11 -7.13
CA VAL A 68 -10.54 2.74 -5.95
C VAL A 68 -11.57 3.60 -5.22
N ARG A 69 -11.73 3.31 -3.93
CA ARG A 69 -12.65 3.98 -3.00
C ARG A 69 -11.95 4.50 -1.76
N VAL A 70 -10.88 3.80 -1.35
CA VAL A 70 -10.01 4.17 -0.25
C VAL A 70 -8.55 3.95 -0.67
N VAL A 71 -7.65 4.86 -0.32
CA VAL A 71 -6.21 4.69 -0.46
C VAL A 71 -5.58 4.67 0.94
N ILE A 72 -4.77 3.66 1.22
CA ILE A 72 -3.99 3.55 2.45
C ILE A 72 -2.52 3.47 2.07
N LEU A 73 -1.71 4.38 2.60
CA LEU A 73 -0.29 4.46 2.25
C LEU A 73 0.60 3.81 3.32
N GLY A 74 1.48 2.92 2.87
CA GLY A 74 2.62 2.43 3.63
C GLY A 74 3.94 3.03 3.14
N GLN A 75 5.03 2.73 3.84
CA GLN A 75 6.37 3.23 3.48
C GLN A 75 7.03 2.29 2.47
N ASP A 76 7.43 1.10 2.93
CA ASP A 76 8.06 0.03 2.17
C ASP A 76 7.50 -1.35 2.59
N PRO A 77 7.73 -2.41 1.80
CA PRO A 77 7.26 -3.75 2.14
C PRO A 77 7.89 -4.29 3.44
N TYR A 78 7.28 -5.32 4.03
CA TYR A 78 7.96 -6.09 5.07
C TYR A 78 9.21 -6.80 4.51
N HIS A 79 10.31 -6.73 5.25
CA HIS A 79 11.64 -7.18 4.81
C HIS A 79 12.01 -8.59 5.29
N GLY A 80 11.06 -9.36 5.86
CA GLY A 80 11.26 -10.75 6.26
C GLY A 80 10.71 -11.73 5.21
N ARG A 81 11.36 -12.89 5.07
CA ARG A 81 10.94 -13.94 4.12
C ARG A 81 9.48 -14.32 4.26
N GLY A 82 8.78 -14.37 3.13
CA GLY A 82 7.38 -14.75 3.05
C GLY A 82 6.40 -13.77 3.71
N GLN A 83 6.86 -12.64 4.25
CA GLN A 83 5.97 -11.67 4.90
C GLN A 83 5.25 -10.81 3.86
N ALA A 84 6.00 -10.02 3.10
CA ALA A 84 5.43 -9.05 2.17
C ALA A 84 4.77 -9.75 0.99
N GLU A 85 3.53 -9.38 0.73
CA GLU A 85 2.76 -9.95 -0.37
C GLU A 85 2.41 -8.93 -1.47
N GLY A 86 3.03 -7.74 -1.48
CA GLY A 86 2.77 -6.71 -2.51
C GLY A 86 1.68 -5.69 -2.18
N LEU A 87 1.19 -5.70 -0.93
CA LEU A 87 0.18 -4.76 -0.42
C LEU A 87 0.68 -4.12 0.87
N ALA A 88 0.49 -2.81 1.03
CA ALA A 88 0.85 -2.10 2.27
C ALA A 88 0.19 -2.75 3.50
N PHE A 89 0.97 -2.92 4.56
CA PHE A 89 0.58 -3.58 5.83
C PHE A 89 0.14 -5.04 5.75
N SER A 90 -0.07 -5.60 4.56
CA SER A 90 -0.55 -6.97 4.38
C SER A 90 0.57 -7.99 4.52
N VAL A 91 0.26 -9.14 5.10
CA VAL A 91 1.15 -10.31 5.09
C VAL A 91 0.46 -11.55 4.56
N ALA A 92 1.22 -12.46 3.97
CA ALA A 92 0.67 -13.72 3.44
C ALA A 92 -0.03 -14.56 4.54
N PRO A 93 -1.04 -15.39 4.19
CA PRO A 93 -1.67 -16.30 5.14
C PRO A 93 -0.65 -17.20 5.86
N GLY A 94 -0.87 -17.44 7.16
CA GLY A 94 0.05 -18.20 8.01
C GLY A 94 1.23 -17.42 8.60
N VAL A 95 1.47 -16.18 8.15
CA VAL A 95 2.49 -15.30 8.73
C VAL A 95 1.97 -14.67 10.02
N ALA A 96 2.80 -14.66 11.06
CA ALA A 96 2.48 -13.97 12.32
C ALA A 96 2.24 -12.48 12.08
N LEU A 97 1.16 -11.94 12.67
CA LEU A 97 0.75 -10.55 12.44
C LEU A 97 1.85 -9.56 12.89
N PRO A 98 2.36 -8.72 11.98
CA PRO A 98 3.29 -7.66 12.36
C PRO A 98 2.66 -6.68 13.36
N PRO A 99 3.45 -6.01 14.21
CA PRO A 99 2.92 -5.12 15.25
C PRO A 99 1.99 -4.03 14.71
N SER A 100 2.34 -3.40 13.58
CA SER A 100 1.50 -2.39 12.93
C SER A 100 0.14 -2.96 12.50
N LEU A 101 0.12 -4.14 11.87
CA LEU A 101 -1.11 -4.79 11.43
C LEU A 101 -2.00 -5.21 12.60
N ARG A 102 -1.40 -5.67 13.71
CA ARG A 102 -2.16 -5.95 14.95
C ARG A 102 -2.86 -4.70 15.46
N ASN A 103 -2.20 -3.54 15.42
CA ASN A 103 -2.82 -2.28 15.82
C ASN A 103 -3.92 -1.84 14.85
N ILE A 104 -3.73 -2.03 13.53
CA ILE A 104 -4.78 -1.81 12.52
C ILE A 104 -6.03 -2.62 12.84
N PHE A 105 -5.90 -3.92 13.14
CA PHE A 105 -7.05 -4.76 13.50
C PHE A 105 -7.67 -4.40 14.86
N LYS A 106 -6.87 -4.01 15.85
CA LYS A 106 -7.41 -3.49 17.13
C LYS A 106 -8.24 -2.24 16.91
N GLU A 107 -7.76 -1.32 16.07
CA GLU A 107 -8.47 -0.09 15.75
C GLU A 107 -9.76 -0.39 14.98
N LEU A 108 -9.72 -1.28 13.99
CA LEU A 108 -10.91 -1.73 13.26
C LEU A 108 -11.97 -2.35 14.19
N GLN A 109 -11.54 -3.17 15.15
CA GLN A 109 -12.43 -3.76 16.15
C GLN A 109 -13.02 -2.70 17.09
N ARG A 110 -12.20 -1.73 17.54
CA ARG A 110 -12.67 -0.61 18.38
C ARG A 110 -13.70 0.25 17.64
N ASP A 111 -13.44 0.52 16.37
CA ASP A 111 -14.19 1.49 15.57
C ASP A 111 -15.51 0.93 15.04
N LEU A 112 -15.47 -0.30 14.52
CA LEU A 112 -16.58 -0.91 13.78
C LEU A 112 -17.09 -2.21 14.41
N GLY A 113 -16.55 -2.62 15.55
CA GLY A 113 -16.86 -3.92 16.16
C GLY A 113 -16.43 -5.13 15.31
N THR A 114 -15.64 -4.91 14.25
CA THR A 114 -15.25 -5.97 13.32
C THR A 114 -14.11 -6.78 13.92
N PRO A 115 -14.29 -8.09 14.17
CA PRO A 115 -13.25 -8.91 14.77
C PRO A 115 -12.06 -9.07 13.81
N PRO A 116 -10.83 -9.30 14.34
CA PRO A 116 -9.71 -9.69 13.51
C PRO A 116 -10.02 -10.95 12.67
N PRO A 117 -9.47 -11.06 11.45
CA PRO A 117 -9.66 -12.23 10.60
C PRO A 117 -9.17 -13.53 11.26
N PRO A 118 -9.75 -14.69 10.91
CA PRO A 118 -9.29 -15.98 11.40
C PRO A 118 -7.85 -16.29 10.94
N PHE A 119 -7.08 -16.93 11.81
CA PHE A 119 -5.71 -17.42 11.55
C PHE A 119 -5.74 -18.94 11.31
N PRO A 120 -4.92 -19.51 10.40
CA PRO A 120 -3.91 -18.86 9.57
C PRO A 120 -4.47 -18.20 8.30
N ASN A 121 -5.72 -18.48 7.92
CA ASN A 121 -6.33 -18.00 6.67
C ASN A 121 -7.64 -17.24 6.95
N PRO A 122 -7.76 -15.95 6.55
CA PRO A 122 -6.77 -15.17 5.80
C PRO A 122 -5.61 -14.66 6.64
N GLY A 123 -5.65 -14.79 7.97
CA GLY A 123 -4.60 -14.30 8.86
C GLY A 123 -4.37 -12.81 8.63
N GLY A 124 -3.14 -12.41 8.34
CA GLY A 124 -2.80 -11.01 8.06
C GLY A 124 -3.02 -10.54 6.63
N SER A 125 -3.61 -11.36 5.75
CA SER A 125 -3.80 -10.97 4.36
C SER A 125 -4.99 -10.02 4.19
N LEU A 126 -4.70 -8.87 3.60
CA LEU A 126 -5.61 -7.78 3.25
C LEU A 126 -6.03 -7.83 1.77
N VAL A 127 -5.80 -8.94 1.07
CA VAL A 127 -6.24 -9.13 -0.33
C VAL A 127 -7.74 -8.84 -0.49
N LYS A 128 -8.58 -9.22 0.50
CA LYS A 128 -10.00 -8.90 0.48
C LYS A 128 -10.27 -7.40 0.50
N TRP A 129 -9.43 -6.58 1.13
CA TRP A 129 -9.60 -5.14 1.11
C TRP A 129 -9.26 -4.58 -0.28
N ALA A 130 -8.14 -5.03 -0.87
CA ALA A 130 -7.73 -4.65 -2.21
C ALA A 130 -8.82 -4.93 -3.26
N THR A 131 -9.37 -6.15 -3.28
CA THR A 131 -10.43 -6.52 -4.23
C THR A 131 -11.78 -5.85 -3.98
N HIS A 132 -11.93 -5.09 -2.89
CA HIS A 132 -13.11 -4.27 -2.58
C HIS A 132 -12.82 -2.76 -2.70
N GLY A 133 -11.77 -2.38 -3.43
CA GLY A 133 -11.48 -0.98 -3.76
C GLY A 133 -10.61 -0.24 -2.74
N VAL A 134 -9.88 -0.95 -1.88
CA VAL A 134 -8.88 -0.34 -0.98
C VAL A 134 -7.49 -0.49 -1.59
N LEU A 135 -6.98 0.59 -2.18
CA LEU A 135 -5.63 0.62 -2.72
C LEU A 135 -4.60 0.68 -1.58
N LEU A 136 -3.98 -0.46 -1.29
CA LEU A 136 -2.96 -0.64 -0.25
C LEU A 136 -1.55 -0.42 -0.83
N LEU A 137 -1.14 0.84 -0.95
CA LEU A 137 0.05 1.22 -1.71
C LEU A 137 1.22 1.61 -0.79
N ASN A 138 2.36 0.93 -0.92
CA ASN A 138 3.60 1.43 -0.34
C ASN A 138 4.17 2.52 -1.25
N THR A 139 4.83 3.53 -0.70
CA THR A 139 5.54 4.55 -1.50
C THR A 139 6.82 4.03 -2.16
N CYS A 140 7.47 3.03 -1.54
CA CYS A 140 8.54 2.24 -2.11
C CYS A 140 8.02 0.81 -2.28
N LEU A 141 8.14 0.22 -3.47
CA LEU A 141 7.47 -1.06 -3.79
C LEU A 141 8.33 -2.30 -3.60
N THR A 142 9.60 -2.13 -3.26
CA THR A 142 10.54 -3.23 -2.99
C THR A 142 11.44 -2.92 -1.81
N VAL A 143 12.03 -3.95 -1.21
CA VAL A 143 12.98 -3.85 -0.11
C VAL A 143 13.90 -5.07 -0.11
N GLU A 144 15.16 -4.91 0.28
CA GLU A 144 16.08 -6.03 0.51
C GLU A 144 15.78 -6.74 1.83
N GLU A 145 16.10 -8.03 1.91
CA GLU A 145 15.95 -8.83 3.12
C GLU A 145 16.66 -8.18 4.31
N ALA A 146 15.94 -8.05 5.44
CA ALA A 146 16.44 -7.48 6.69
C ALA A 146 16.95 -6.01 6.62
N GLN A 147 16.70 -5.30 5.53
CA GLN A 147 17.19 -3.93 5.32
C GLN A 147 16.03 -2.97 5.02
N PRO A 148 15.28 -2.52 6.05
CA PRO A 148 14.17 -1.58 5.86
C PRO A 148 14.65 -0.30 5.14
N ALA A 149 13.82 0.22 4.24
CA ALA A 149 14.10 1.39 3.41
C ALA A 149 15.32 1.31 2.48
N SER A 150 15.89 0.12 2.25
CA SER A 150 17.05 -0.11 1.36
C SER A 150 16.87 0.41 -0.08
N HIS A 151 15.63 0.43 -0.58
CA HIS A 151 15.29 0.92 -1.93
C HIS A 151 14.67 2.32 -1.94
N SER A 152 14.67 3.02 -0.80
CA SER A 152 14.22 4.41 -0.71
C SER A 152 15.03 5.32 -1.63
N GLY A 153 14.34 6.21 -2.35
CA GLY A 153 14.96 7.15 -3.28
C GLY A 153 15.52 6.52 -4.56
N ARG A 154 15.22 5.23 -4.83
CA ARG A 154 15.65 4.53 -6.06
C ARG A 154 14.70 4.75 -7.24
N GLY A 155 13.55 5.38 -7.02
CA GLY A 155 12.65 5.83 -8.10
C GLY A 155 11.20 5.34 -7.96
N TRP A 156 10.91 4.41 -7.05
CA TRP A 156 9.54 3.93 -6.81
C TRP A 156 8.59 5.05 -6.40
N GLU A 157 9.09 6.07 -5.71
CA GLU A 157 8.33 7.22 -5.27
C GLU A 157 7.76 8.01 -6.45
N VAL A 158 8.44 8.03 -7.60
CA VAL A 158 7.93 8.71 -8.79
C VAL A 158 6.70 8.00 -9.35
N LEU A 159 6.73 6.66 -9.40
CA LEU A 159 5.57 5.87 -9.82
C LEU A 159 4.41 5.99 -8.83
N THR A 160 4.69 5.82 -7.54
CA THR A 160 3.63 5.82 -6.51
C THR A 160 3.02 7.21 -6.35
N ASP A 161 3.80 8.29 -6.52
CA ASP A 161 3.26 9.65 -6.56
C ASP A 161 2.40 9.88 -7.80
N ALA A 162 2.75 9.30 -8.96
CA ALA A 162 1.91 9.35 -10.16
C ALA A 162 0.59 8.60 -9.95
N VAL A 163 0.62 7.43 -9.29
CA VAL A 163 -0.59 6.69 -8.92
C VAL A 163 -1.49 7.51 -7.99
N ILE A 164 -0.93 8.14 -6.95
CA ILE A 164 -1.70 8.99 -6.02
C ILE A 164 -2.35 10.16 -6.76
N ARG A 165 -1.62 10.86 -7.64
CA ARG A 165 -2.17 11.94 -8.47
C ARG A 165 -3.27 11.42 -9.38
N HIS A 166 -3.08 10.29 -10.04
CA HIS A 166 -4.10 9.70 -10.92
C HIS A 166 -5.41 9.43 -10.16
N VAL A 167 -5.33 8.90 -8.93
CA VAL A 167 -6.53 8.72 -8.09
C VAL A 167 -7.15 10.06 -7.69
N SER A 168 -6.33 11.06 -7.35
CA SER A 168 -6.82 12.40 -6.98
C SER A 168 -7.43 13.17 -8.16
N ASP A 169 -6.93 12.97 -9.37
CA ASP A 169 -7.42 13.64 -10.57
C ASP A 169 -8.66 12.92 -11.13
N GLY A 170 -8.83 11.64 -10.78
CA GLY A 170 -9.95 10.80 -11.18
C GLY A 170 -11.32 11.39 -10.80
N ALA A 171 -12.36 10.99 -11.54
CA ALA A 171 -13.70 11.58 -11.39
C ALA A 171 -14.37 11.29 -10.04
N LYS A 172 -14.08 10.13 -9.44
CA LYS A 172 -14.75 9.66 -8.22
C LYS A 172 -14.05 10.23 -6.97
N PRO A 173 -14.79 10.83 -6.02
CA PRO A 173 -14.26 11.13 -4.71
C PRO A 173 -13.76 9.87 -3.99
N VAL A 174 -12.63 9.98 -3.31
CA VAL A 174 -11.90 8.88 -2.64
C VAL A 174 -11.48 9.30 -1.24
N VAL A 175 -11.43 8.34 -0.30
CA VAL A 175 -10.85 8.56 1.03
C VAL A 175 -9.37 8.20 1.03
N PHE A 176 -8.50 9.11 1.49
CA PHE A 176 -7.08 8.85 1.71
C PHE A 176 -6.79 8.74 3.21
N MET A 177 -6.24 7.61 3.65
CA MET A 177 -5.78 7.39 5.02
C MET A 177 -4.25 7.52 5.07
N LEU A 178 -3.78 8.60 5.69
CA LEU A 178 -2.37 8.96 5.75
C LEU A 178 -1.85 8.78 7.19
N TRP A 179 -1.30 7.60 7.46
CA TRP A 179 -0.83 7.23 8.80
C TRP A 179 0.68 7.43 8.96
N GLY A 180 1.07 8.40 9.77
CA GLY A 180 2.47 8.78 10.00
C GLY A 180 2.99 9.83 9.03
N SER A 181 4.08 10.50 9.41
CA SER A 181 4.67 11.64 8.68
C SER A 181 4.98 11.32 7.21
N HIS A 182 5.46 10.11 6.94
CA HIS A 182 5.79 9.65 5.59
C HIS A 182 4.58 9.67 4.67
N ALA A 183 3.48 9.02 5.06
CA ALA A 183 2.23 9.04 4.31
C ALA A 183 1.62 10.45 4.25
N GLN A 184 1.70 11.20 5.35
CA GLN A 184 1.18 12.57 5.42
C GLN A 184 1.90 13.54 4.49
N SER A 185 3.19 13.32 4.19
CA SER A 185 3.93 14.12 3.19
C SER A 185 3.30 14.07 1.80
N LYS A 186 2.58 12.98 1.48
CA LYS A 186 1.88 12.79 0.20
C LYS A 186 0.57 13.57 0.10
N ARG A 187 0.14 14.26 1.17
CA ARG A 187 -1.03 15.16 1.16
C ARG A 187 -0.96 16.22 0.06
N ALA A 188 0.25 16.69 -0.28
CA ALA A 188 0.45 17.67 -1.34
C ALA A 188 0.07 17.16 -2.75
N LEU A 189 -0.15 15.85 -2.91
CA LEU A 189 -0.54 15.22 -4.17
C LEU A 189 -2.06 15.02 -4.29
N ILE A 190 -2.83 15.45 -3.28
CA ILE A 190 -4.26 15.16 -3.15
C ILE A 190 -5.05 16.47 -3.15
N ASP A 191 -6.06 16.55 -4.00
CA ASP A 191 -7.06 17.61 -3.98
C ASP A 191 -7.99 17.42 -2.76
N VAL A 192 -7.62 18.05 -1.65
CA VAL A 192 -8.37 17.98 -0.39
C VAL A 192 -9.76 18.64 -0.44
N GLY A 193 -10.09 19.37 -1.51
CA GLY A 193 -11.43 19.92 -1.73
C GLY A 193 -12.41 18.88 -2.27
N ARG A 194 -11.89 17.85 -2.96
CA ARG A 194 -12.69 16.77 -3.57
C ARG A 194 -12.63 15.47 -2.78
N HIS A 195 -11.52 15.22 -2.11
CA HIS A 195 -11.24 13.96 -1.42
C HIS A 195 -11.26 14.12 0.10
N LYS A 196 -11.66 13.06 0.80
CA LYS A 196 -11.54 13.01 2.26
C LYS A 196 -10.14 12.57 2.64
N VAL A 197 -9.42 13.37 3.40
CA VAL A 197 -8.08 13.01 3.92
C VAL A 197 -8.15 12.82 5.43
N LEU A 198 -7.81 11.62 5.89
CA LEU A 198 -7.78 11.21 7.29
C LEU A 198 -6.34 10.99 7.73
N MET A 199 -5.89 11.69 8.77
CA MET A 199 -4.49 11.71 9.21
C MET A 199 -4.37 11.33 10.68
N SER A 200 -3.45 10.42 10.98
CA SER A 200 -3.08 10.05 12.35
C SER A 200 -1.60 9.70 12.41
N ASN A 201 -1.09 9.42 13.61
CA ASN A 201 0.18 8.75 13.80
C ASN A 201 0.20 7.39 13.08
N HIS A 202 1.40 6.85 12.85
CA HIS A 202 1.58 5.54 12.25
C HIS A 202 1.09 4.42 13.22
N PRO A 203 0.52 3.30 12.73
CA PRO A 203 0.06 2.18 13.54
C PRO A 203 1.18 1.41 14.28
N SER A 204 2.44 1.74 14.06
CA SER A 204 3.56 1.13 14.79
C SER A 204 3.42 1.34 16.31
N PRO A 205 3.78 0.35 17.15
CA PRO A 205 3.80 0.52 18.62
C PRO A 205 4.57 1.75 19.10
N LEU A 206 5.56 2.22 18.33
CA LEU A 206 6.35 3.39 18.64
C LEU A 206 5.55 4.70 18.64
N SER A 207 4.41 4.75 17.94
CA SER A 207 3.63 5.98 17.73
C SER A 207 2.12 5.83 17.94
N ALA A 208 1.59 4.60 17.91
CA ALA A 208 0.15 4.34 17.79
C ALA A 208 -0.71 4.95 18.92
N LEU A 209 -0.15 5.10 20.12
CA LEU A 209 -0.84 5.66 21.30
C LEU A 209 -0.31 7.05 21.70
N ARG A 210 0.72 7.55 21.01
CA ARG A 210 1.38 8.80 21.39
C ARG A 210 0.58 10.02 20.87
N PRO A 211 0.61 11.16 21.57
CA PRO A 211 0.15 12.44 21.02
C PRO A 211 1.00 12.86 19.80
N PRO A 212 0.55 13.82 18.97
CA PRO A 212 -0.68 14.63 19.13
C PRO A 212 -1.95 13.97 18.58
N VAL A 213 -1.85 13.08 17.57
CA VAL A 213 -3.00 12.41 16.95
C VAL A 213 -2.76 10.90 16.94
N PRO A 214 -3.11 10.17 18.03
CA PRO A 214 -2.92 8.72 18.11
C PRO A 214 -3.58 7.97 16.94
N PHE A 215 -2.99 6.84 16.56
CA PHE A 215 -3.62 5.91 15.62
C PHE A 215 -4.78 5.15 16.30
N ILE A 216 -4.55 4.64 17.50
CA ILE A 216 -5.61 3.97 18.27
C ILE A 216 -6.58 5.02 18.77
N GLY A 217 -7.85 4.88 18.38
CA GLY A 217 -8.92 5.84 18.67
C GLY A 217 -9.16 6.87 17.57
N CYS A 218 -8.46 6.79 16.42
CA CYS A 218 -8.62 7.74 15.32
C CYS A 218 -9.99 7.67 14.63
N GLY A 219 -10.64 6.51 14.63
CA GLY A 219 -11.98 6.33 14.06
C GLY A 219 -12.05 6.39 12.54
N HIS A 220 -10.91 6.25 11.85
CA HIS A 220 -10.83 6.46 10.41
C HIS A 220 -11.69 5.48 9.60
N PHE A 221 -11.92 4.25 10.06
CA PHE A 221 -12.68 3.26 9.30
C PHE A 221 -14.18 3.59 9.29
N GLY A 222 -14.73 4.02 10.43
CA GLY A 222 -16.09 4.52 10.57
C GLY A 222 -16.30 5.82 9.82
N GLU A 223 -15.37 6.76 9.94
CA GLU A 223 -15.44 8.03 9.21
C GLU A 223 -15.40 7.82 7.69
N ALA A 224 -14.51 6.94 7.20
CA ALA A 224 -14.44 6.59 5.79
C ALA A 224 -15.71 5.91 5.28
N ARG A 225 -16.31 5.02 6.09
CA ARG A 225 -17.59 4.37 5.75
C ARG A 225 -18.70 5.41 5.62
N ALA A 226 -18.90 6.24 6.66
CA ALA A 226 -19.95 7.24 6.69
C ALA A 226 -19.84 8.22 5.51
N TRP A 227 -18.63 8.76 5.29
CA TRP A 227 -18.39 9.69 4.19
C TRP A 227 -18.69 9.06 2.82
N ARG A 228 -18.30 7.80 2.61
CA ARG A 228 -18.59 7.09 1.36
C ARG A 228 -20.07 6.82 1.16
N GLU A 229 -20.81 6.46 2.20
CA GLU A 229 -22.25 6.23 2.13
C GLU A 229 -23.02 7.51 1.78
N GLU A 230 -22.58 8.66 2.26
CA GLU A 230 -23.13 9.97 1.89
C GLU A 230 -22.89 10.29 0.41
N HIS A 231 -21.67 10.06 -0.09
CA HIS A 231 -21.30 10.36 -1.48
C HIS A 231 -21.90 9.37 -2.49
N GLN A 232 -22.31 8.18 -2.05
CA GLN A 232 -23.06 7.23 -2.90
C GLN A 232 -24.55 7.56 -3.02
N LYS A 233 -25.12 8.28 -2.04
CA LYS A 233 -26.54 8.70 -2.08
C LYS A 233 -26.78 9.96 -2.90
N GLY A 234 -25.73 10.74 -3.17
CA GLY A 234 -25.78 11.96 -3.97
C GLY A 234 -25.34 11.81 -5.43
N ALA A 235 -25.00 10.58 -5.86
CA ALA A 235 -24.55 10.26 -7.22
C ALA A 235 -25.65 9.59 -8.05
#